data_AF-A0AAE4P4P2-F1
#
_entry.id   AF-A0AAE4P4P2-F1
#
_cell.length_a   1.000
_cell.length_b   1.000
_cell.length_c   1.000
_cell.angle_alpha   90.00
_cell.angle_beta   90.00
_cell.angle_gamma   90.00
#
_symmetry.space_group_name_H-M   'P 1'
#
loop_
_entity.id
_entity.type
_entity.pdbx_description
1 polymer ?
#
loop_
_entity_poly.entity_id
_entity_poly.type
_entity_poly.pdbx_seq_one_letter_code
_entity_poly.pdbx_strand_id
1 'polypeptide(L)' 'MNNNSSNGSGLSLLGVLTIVFVVLKLTKVIAWSWWWVLAPTWIPVALLIAFAIIMLIIGGITYLFTKKRK' A
#
# COMPACT_ATOMS: atom_id res chain seq x y z
N MET A 1 -39.65 -1.59 11.53
CA MET A 1 -39.67 -2.38 10.28
C MET A 1 -38.68 -1.76 9.31
N ASN A 2 -37.76 -2.59 8.81
CA ASN A 2 -36.75 -2.44 7.74
C ASN A 2 -35.95 -1.14 7.59
N ASN A 3 -34.83 -1.11 8.31
CA ASN A 3 -33.59 -0.42 7.94
C ASN A 3 -32.82 -1.26 6.90
N ASN A 4 -33.29 -1.28 5.66
CA ASN A 4 -32.51 -1.82 4.54
C ASN A 4 -31.41 -0.82 4.19
N SER A 5 -30.28 -0.91 4.89
CA SER A 5 -29.04 -0.28 4.47
C SER A 5 -28.53 -1.05 3.25
N SER A 6 -28.92 -0.59 2.06
CA SER A 6 -28.33 -1.02 0.81
C SER A 6 -26.87 -0.56 0.80
N ASN A 7 -25.99 -1.40 1.35
CA ASN A 7 -24.56 -1.29 1.18
C ASN A 7 -24.26 -1.54 -0.29
N GLY A 8 -24.41 -0.48 -1.10
CA GLY A 8 -23.96 -0.42 -2.47
C GLY A 8 -22.47 -0.66 -2.47
N SER A 9 -22.09 -1.92 -2.69
CA SER A 9 -20.73 -2.36 -2.94
C SER A 9 -20.32 -1.88 -4.34
N GLY A 10 -20.28 -0.56 -4.51
CA GLY A 10 -19.65 0.07 -5.64
C GLY A 10 -18.18 -0.28 -5.60
N LEU A 11 -17.67 -0.89 -6.67
CA LEU A 11 -16.24 -1.07 -6.87
C LEU A 11 -15.58 0.27 -6.57
N SER A 12 -14.82 0.34 -5.48
CA SER A 12 -14.08 1.55 -5.12
C SER A 12 -13.27 1.96 -6.35
N LEU A 13 -13.14 3.26 -6.61
CA LEU A 13 -12.37 3.78 -7.76
C LEU A 13 -10.97 3.13 -7.84
N LEU A 14 -10.41 2.72 -6.70
CA LEU A 14 -9.21 1.89 -6.58
C LEU A 14 -9.28 0.55 -7.34
N GLY A 15 -10.40 -0.17 -7.25
CA GLY A 15 -10.66 -1.42 -7.96
C GLY A 15 -10.76 -1.23 -9.47
N VAL A 16 -11.47 -0.19 -9.93
CA VAL A 16 -11.55 0.12 -11.36
C VAL A 16 -10.18 0.56 -11.90
N LEU A 17 -9.45 1.39 -11.16
CA LEU A 17 -8.11 1.84 -11.54
C LEU A 17 -7.12 0.66 -11.65
N THR A 18 -7.16 -0.28 -10.70
CA THR A 18 -6.34 -1.50 -10.76
C THR A 18 -6.68 -2.38 -11.97
N ILE A 19 -7.97 -2.57 -12.27
CA ILE A 19 -8.41 -3.31 -13.45
C ILE A 19 -7.96 -2.61 -14.75
N VAL A 20 -8.10 -1.28 -14.85
CA VAL A 20 -7.65 -0.49 -16.02
C VAL A 20 -6.15 -0.63 -16.25
N PHE A 21 -5.33 -0.53 -15.21
CA PHE A 21 -3.87 -0.72 -15.33
C PHE A 21 -3.50 -2.15 -15.78
N VAL A 22 -4.24 -3.18 -15.32
CA VAL A 22 -4.04 -4.58 -15.76
C VAL A 22 -4.40 -4.75 -17.24
N VAL A 23 -5.53 -4.20 -17.68
CA VAL A 23 -5.98 -4.27 -19.07
C VAL A 23 -5.00 -3.56 -20.02
N LEU A 24 -4.54 -2.36 -19.67
CA LEU A 24 -3.53 -1.63 -20.47
C LEU A 24 -2.21 -2.41 -20.64
N LYS A 25 -1.83 -3.21 -19.64
CA LYS A 25 -0.62 -4.04 -19.71
C LYS A 25 -0.82 -5.23 -20.66
N LEU A 26 -2.00 -5.84 -20.64
CA LEU A 26 -2.36 -6.98 -21.48
C LEU A 26 -2.51 -6.59 -22.95
N THR A 27 -3.01 -5.38 -23.24
CA THR A 27 -3.09 -4.84 -24.60
C THR A 27 -1.74 -4.44 -25.18
N LYS A 28 -0.62 -4.71 -24.49
CA LYS A 28 0.76 -4.50 -24.98
C LYS A 28 1.06 -3.05 -25.41
N VAL A 29 0.25 -2.07 -24.98
CA VAL A 29 0.45 -0.66 -25.26
C VAL A 29 1.68 -0.12 -24.53
N ILE A 30 2.06 -0.75 -23.41
CA ILE A 30 3.17 -0.31 -22.55
C ILE A 30 4.03 -1.53 -22.16
N ALA A 31 5.30 -1.56 -22.55
CA ALA A 31 6.27 -2.65 -22.25
C ALA A 31 6.82 -2.62 -20.81
N TRP A 32 6.10 -1.98 -19.89
CA TRP A 32 6.65 -1.62 -18.59
C TRP A 32 6.56 -2.74 -17.56
N SER A 33 7.38 -2.60 -16.52
CA SER A 33 7.54 -3.58 -15.47
C SER A 33 6.26 -3.72 -14.64
N TRP A 34 5.88 -4.95 -14.31
CA TRP A 34 4.65 -5.26 -13.57
C TRP A 34 4.58 -4.55 -12.21
N TRP A 35 5.75 -4.26 -11.63
CA TRP A 35 5.89 -3.48 -10.40
C TRP A 35 5.16 -2.14 -10.41
N TRP A 36 5.09 -1.44 -11.55
CA TRP A 36 4.39 -0.16 -11.61
C TRP A 36 2.88 -0.29 -11.78
N VAL A 37 2.39 -1.41 -12.33
CA VAL A 37 0.94 -1.69 -12.40
C VAL A 37 0.36 -1.89 -11.00
N LEU A 38 1.16 -2.39 -10.06
CA LEU A 38 0.77 -2.52 -8.66
C LEU A 38 1.19 -1.31 -7.79
N ALA A 39 1.87 -0.29 -8.34
CA ALA A 39 2.23 0.90 -7.58
C ALA A 39 1.05 1.51 -6.79
N PRO A 40 -0.19 1.63 -7.35
CA PRO A 40 -1.35 2.13 -6.60
C PRO A 40 -1.65 1.30 -5.34
N THR A 41 -1.44 -0.01 -5.43
CA THR A 41 -1.70 -0.97 -4.36
C THR A 41 -0.54 -1.07 -3.36
N TRP A 42 0.68 -0.77 -3.80
CA TRP A 42 1.89 -0.88 -2.97
C TRP A 42 2.22 0.40 -2.21
N ILE A 43 1.73 1.57 -2.65
CA ILE A 43 1.87 2.83 -1.90
C ILE A 43 1.49 2.69 -0.41
N PRO A 44 0.32 2.16 -0.02
CA PRO A 44 -0.01 2.01 1.39
C PRO A 44 0.91 1.01 2.12
N VAL A 45 1.29 -0.08 1.46
CA VAL A 45 2.19 -1.11 2.01
C VAL A 45 3.60 -0.57 2.22
N ALA A 46 4.13 0.18 1.25
CA ALA A 46 5.42 0.84 1.30
C ALA A 46 5.48 1.88 2.43
N LEU A 47 4.39 2.64 2.63
CA LEU A 47 4.28 3.62 3.69
C LEU A 47 4.34 2.96 5.08
N LEU A 48 3.65 1.83 5.27
CA LEU A 48 3.71 1.04 6.51
C LEU A 48 5.11 0.48 6.77
N ILE A 49 5.74 -0.08 5.74
CA ILE A 49 7.11 -0.62 5.84
C ILE A 49 8.11 0.47 6.20
N ALA A 50 8.01 1.65 5.57
CA ALA A 50 8.85 2.79 5.89
C ALA A 50 8.69 3.21 7.36
N PHE A 51 7.46 3.33 7.85
CA PHE A 51 7.19 3.62 9.27
C PHE A 51 7.78 2.57 10.22
N ALA A 52 7.62 1.29 9.90
CA ALA A 52 8.16 0.19 10.72
C ALA A 52 9.69 0.25 10.81
N ILE A 53 10.38 0.53 9.69
CA ILE A 53 11.84 0.68 9.65
C ILE A 53 12.27 1.87 10.51
N ILE A 54 11.59 3.02 10.38
CA ILE A 54 11.88 4.22 11.18
C ILE A 54 11.71 3.92 12.68
N MET A 55 10.65 3.22 13.06
CA MET A 55 10.42 2.81 14.45
C MET A 55 11.52 1.88 14.98
N LEU A 56 11.95 0.91 14.17
CA LEU A 56 13.05 0.01 14.52
C LEU A 56 14.38 0.75 14.71
N ILE A 57 14.66 1.73 13.84
CA ILE A 57 15.87 2.55 13.93
C ILE A 57 15.82 3.39 15.21
N ILE A 58 14.70 4.07 15.49
CA ILE A 58 14.53 4.88 16.71
C ILE A 58 14.62 4.02 17.96
N GLY A 59 13.95 2.86 17.98
CA GLY A 59 14.01 1.89 19.08
C GLY A 59 15.42 1.33 19.29
N GLY A 60 16.12 0.99 18.21
CA GLY A 60 17.51 0.53 18.25
C GLY A 60 18.47 1.60 18.74
N ILE A 61 18.32 2.85 18.27
CA ILE A 61 19.12 4.00 18.72
C ILE A 61 18.87 4.28 20.20
N THR A 62 17.61 4.35 20.63
CA THR A 62 17.27 4.57 22.04
C THR A 62 17.73 3.42 22.94
N TYR A 63 17.62 2.17 22.48
CA TYR A 63 18.17 1.01 23.18
C TYR A 63 19.70 1.07 23.29
N LEU A 64 20.40 1.42 22.21
CA LEU A 64 21.84 1.63 22.22
C LEU A 64 22.25 2.78 23.15
N PHE A 65 21.51 3.89 23.14
CA PHE A 65 21.81 5.06 23.96
C PHE A 65 21.57 4.80 25.45
N THR A 66 20.51 4.06 25.78
CA THR A 66 20.22 3.65 27.17
C THR A 66 21.21 2.59 27.66
N LYS A 67 21.60 1.64 26.81
CA LYS A 67 22.59 0.60 27.15
C LYS A 67 24.01 1.15 27.28
N LYS A 68 24.40 2.15 26.49
CA LYS A 68 25.73 2.79 26.55
C LYS A 68 25.88 3.75 27.75
N ARG A 69 24.78 4.09 28.42
CA ARG A 69 24.72 5.02 29.57
C ARG A 69 24.76 4.32 30.94
N LYS A 70 24.72 3.00 30.99
CA LYS A 70 24.98 2.18 32.19
C LYS A 70 26.36 1.55 32.09
#